data_AF-A0AA40VVX3-F1
#
_entry.id   AF-A0AA40VVX3-F1
#
_cell.length_a   1.000
_cell.length_b   1.000
_cell.length_c   1.000
_cell.angle_alpha   90.00
_cell.angle_beta   90.00
_cell.angle_gamma   90.00
#
_symmetry.space_group_name_H-M   'P 1'
#
loop_
_entity.id
_entity.type
_entity.pdbx_description
1 polymer ?
#
loop_
_entity_poly.entity_id
_entity_poly.type
_entity_poly.pdbx_seq_one_letter_code
_entity_poly.pdbx_strand_id
1 'polypeptide(L)'
;MSQIEIAKIIEQISQEIQIDVNGQGKASVRATARLADVNDAGLLRNLRTAADKTHSKLVEKLIRKGFEPAEIWGWSESGIPDIAVATIIHYYGYEAGKRCTLQATLVCEAFESIGVRAWIQDKLGWTKPAAHSETAMTQIQLLAAIAQQMALQEQRLLEQQQQQTEILARIQAVEVEQERFNAPCGHKYSIVGFANLQGLEISRKEASTKGKKASALCRQQGIEIERIRDPRFGRVGLYPESVLIEVFKAEQN
;
A
#
# COMPACT_ATOMS: atom_id res chain seq x y z
N MET A 1 46.44 8.15 -22.34
CA MET A 1 45.18 7.72 -22.96
C MET A 1 44.03 8.38 -22.22
N SER A 2 43.11 9.04 -22.92
CA SER A 2 41.98 9.78 -22.34
C SER A 2 40.68 8.97 -22.35
N GLN A 3 39.69 9.35 -21.55
CA GLN A 3 38.36 8.70 -21.55
C GLN A 3 37.67 8.74 -22.93
N ILE A 4 37.96 9.76 -23.74
CA ILE A 4 37.44 9.92 -25.10
C ILE A 4 38.02 8.84 -26.04
N GLU A 5 39.30 8.50 -25.88
CA GLU A 5 39.94 7.45 -26.67
C GLU A 5 39.39 6.06 -26.31
N ILE A 6 39.03 5.84 -25.04
CA ILE A 6 38.42 4.60 -24.57
C ILE A 6 37.02 4.44 -25.13
N ALA A 7 36.20 5.49 -25.14
CA ALA A 7 34.87 5.46 -25.75
C ALA A 7 34.93 5.04 -27.23
N LYS A 8 35.96 5.48 -27.96
CA LYS A 8 36.19 5.12 -29.37
C LYS A 8 36.61 3.65 -29.52
N ILE A 9 37.45 3.12 -28.63
CA ILE A 9 37.81 1.69 -28.61
C ILE A 9 36.57 0.84 -28.32
N ILE A 10 35.76 1.27 -27.35
CA ILE A 10 34.48 0.66 -26.96
C ILE A 10 33.50 0.60 -28.15
N GLU A 11 33.47 1.62 -29.00
CA GLU A 11 32.65 1.64 -30.23
C GLU A 11 33.19 0.67 -31.29
N GLN A 12 34.51 0.58 -31.45
CA GLN A 12 35.14 -0.29 -32.45
C GLN A 12 34.97 -1.79 -32.16
N ILE A 13 34.78 -2.17 -30.89
CA ILE A 13 34.60 -3.57 -30.51
C ILE A 13 33.15 -4.06 -30.60
N SER A 14 32.17 -3.19 -30.89
CA SER A 14 30.75 -3.58 -30.93
C SER A 14 30.45 -4.70 -31.92
N GLN A 15 31.21 -4.82 -33.01
CA GLN A 15 31.07 -5.90 -34.01
C GLN A 15 31.60 -7.26 -33.53
N GLU A 16 32.25 -7.32 -32.37
CA GLU A 16 32.87 -8.53 -31.81
C GLU A 16 32.23 -8.96 -30.49
N ILE A 17 31.03 -8.43 -30.23
CA ILE A 17 30.24 -8.68 -29.04
C ILE A 17 28.90 -9.25 -29.48
N GLN A 18 28.44 -10.25 -28.75
CA GLN A 18 27.16 -10.92 -28.96
C GLN A 18 26.36 -10.87 -27.67
N ILE A 19 25.04 -10.93 -27.80
CA ILE A 19 24.12 -11.07 -26.68
C ILE A 19 23.18 -12.23 -26.96
N ASP A 20 22.96 -13.07 -25.95
CA ASP A 20 21.99 -14.15 -26.05
C ASP A 20 20.56 -13.70 -25.73
N VAL A 21 19.61 -14.61 -25.89
CA VAL A 21 18.18 -14.38 -25.62
C VAL A 21 17.89 -14.00 -24.16
N ASN A 22 18.78 -14.36 -23.24
CA ASN A 22 18.67 -14.07 -21.81
C ASN A 22 19.33 -12.74 -21.41
N GLY A 23 19.95 -12.05 -22.36
CA GLY A 23 20.64 -10.79 -22.14
C GLY A 23 22.06 -10.96 -21.57
N GLN A 24 22.65 -12.16 -21.66
CA GLN A 24 24.03 -12.40 -21.29
C GLN A 24 24.95 -12.05 -22.47
N GLY A 25 25.92 -11.17 -22.20
CA GLY A 25 26.88 -10.73 -23.20
C GLY A 25 28.04 -11.71 -23.34
N LYS A 26 28.56 -11.83 -24.57
CA LYS A 26 29.83 -12.51 -24.86
C LYS A 26 30.69 -11.62 -25.74
N ALA A 27 31.98 -11.57 -25.48
CA ALA A 27 32.96 -10.87 -26.31
C ALA A 27 34.00 -11.83 -26.88
N SER A 28 34.50 -11.56 -28.07
CA SER A 28 35.61 -12.34 -28.63
C SER A 28 36.88 -12.20 -27.76
N VAL A 29 37.79 -13.19 -27.85
CA VAL A 29 39.12 -13.09 -27.20
C VAL A 29 39.88 -11.86 -27.69
N ARG A 30 39.77 -11.53 -28.97
CA ARG A 30 40.40 -10.35 -29.58
C ARG A 30 39.81 -9.05 -29.05
N ALA A 31 38.50 -8.96 -28.91
CA ALA A 31 37.83 -7.79 -28.35
C ALA A 31 38.26 -7.57 -26.89
N THR A 32 38.30 -8.63 -26.10
CA THR A 32 38.73 -8.59 -24.70
C THR A 32 40.21 -8.21 -24.58
N ALA A 33 41.07 -8.76 -25.44
CA ALA A 33 42.47 -8.40 -25.50
C ALA A 33 42.68 -6.93 -25.88
N ARG A 34 41.92 -6.42 -26.85
CA ARG A 34 41.95 -5.00 -27.21
C ARG A 34 41.48 -4.12 -26.07
N LEU A 35 40.42 -4.47 -25.35
CA LEU A 35 39.95 -3.73 -24.17
C LEU A 35 41.01 -3.66 -23.07
N ALA A 36 41.73 -4.76 -22.84
CA ALA A 36 42.80 -4.84 -21.86
C ALA A 36 44.15 -4.31 -22.36
N ASP A 37 44.26 -3.86 -23.62
CA ASP A 37 45.52 -3.46 -24.28
C ASP A 37 46.62 -4.54 -24.19
N VAL A 38 46.24 -5.79 -24.49
CA VAL A 38 47.16 -6.94 -24.48
C VAL A 38 47.15 -7.68 -25.81
N ASN A 39 48.22 -8.45 -26.06
CA ASN A 39 48.29 -9.32 -27.23
C ASN A 39 47.23 -10.44 -27.12
N ASP A 40 46.38 -10.56 -28.14
CA ASP A 40 45.29 -11.53 -28.24
C ASP A 40 45.78 -12.98 -28.23
N ALA A 41 46.84 -13.30 -28.97
CA ALA A 41 47.46 -14.62 -28.93
C ALA A 41 48.09 -14.92 -27.55
N GLY A 42 48.56 -13.90 -26.85
CA GLY A 42 49.02 -13.97 -25.46
C GLY A 42 47.88 -14.29 -24.48
N LEU A 43 46.76 -13.58 -24.60
CA LEU A 43 45.55 -13.84 -23.82
C LEU A 43 45.03 -15.25 -24.07
N LEU A 44 44.91 -15.66 -25.35
CA LEU A 44 44.46 -16.99 -25.72
C LEU A 44 45.35 -18.09 -25.13
N ARG A 45 46.67 -17.92 -25.17
CA ARG A 45 47.61 -18.86 -24.55
C ARG A 45 47.40 -18.97 -23.04
N ASN A 46 47.18 -17.84 -22.34
CA ASN A 46 46.87 -17.87 -20.92
C ASN A 46 45.56 -18.63 -20.64
N LEU A 47 44.50 -18.39 -21.42
CA LEU A 47 43.23 -19.11 -21.25
C LEU A 47 43.37 -20.61 -21.51
N ARG A 48 44.20 -21.02 -22.49
CA ARG A 48 44.47 -22.43 -22.78
C ARG A 48 45.16 -23.18 -21.63
N THR A 49 45.82 -22.49 -20.70
CA THR A 49 46.35 -23.11 -19.48
C THR A 49 45.26 -23.70 -18.57
N ALA A 50 43.98 -23.46 -18.86
CA ALA A 50 42.87 -24.14 -18.19
C ALA A 50 42.89 -25.67 -18.40
N ALA A 51 43.43 -26.16 -19.52
CA ALA A 51 43.58 -27.60 -19.76
C ALA A 51 44.86 -28.19 -19.16
N ASP A 52 45.77 -27.34 -18.64
CA ASP A 52 47.04 -27.77 -18.10
C ASP A 52 46.93 -28.15 -16.62
N LYS A 53 47.88 -28.96 -16.13
CA LYS A 53 48.02 -29.28 -14.69
C LYS A 53 48.37 -28.07 -13.82
N THR A 54 48.87 -27.00 -14.43
CA THR A 54 49.26 -25.77 -13.75
C THR A 54 48.66 -24.60 -14.49
N HIS A 55 47.73 -23.91 -13.83
CA HIS A 55 47.01 -22.79 -14.41
C HIS A 55 47.81 -21.49 -14.33
N SER A 56 47.59 -20.59 -15.28
CA SER A 56 48.03 -19.19 -15.11
C SER A 56 47.25 -18.52 -13.97
N LYS A 57 47.84 -17.49 -13.34
CA LYS A 57 47.15 -16.71 -12.28
C LYS A 57 45.82 -16.12 -12.74
N LEU A 58 45.71 -15.78 -14.03
CA LEU A 58 44.45 -15.33 -14.62
C LEU A 58 43.39 -16.44 -14.61
N VAL A 59 43.75 -17.64 -15.05
CA VAL A 59 42.85 -18.80 -15.06
C VAL A 59 42.46 -19.22 -13.64
N GLU A 60 43.39 -19.21 -12.67
CA GLU A 60 43.07 -19.45 -11.26
C GLU A 60 42.01 -18.47 -10.75
N LYS A 61 42.10 -17.18 -11.12
CA LYS A 61 41.12 -16.16 -10.75
C LYS A 61 39.75 -16.43 -11.37
N LEU A 62 39.72 -16.83 -12.64
CA LEU A 62 38.48 -17.18 -13.34
C LEU A 62 37.82 -18.40 -12.69
N ILE A 63 38.59 -19.42 -12.33
CA ILE A 63 38.08 -20.59 -11.61
C ILE A 63 37.50 -20.18 -10.24
N ARG A 64 38.19 -19.31 -9.49
CA ARG A 64 37.66 -18.76 -8.22
C ARG A 64 36.39 -17.93 -8.40
N LYS A 65 36.14 -17.38 -9.59
CA LYS A 65 34.90 -16.68 -9.94
C LYS A 65 33.77 -17.62 -10.37
N GLY A 66 34.03 -18.93 -10.42
CA GLY A 66 33.04 -19.97 -10.70
C GLY A 66 33.01 -20.48 -12.14
N PHE A 67 34.03 -20.16 -12.95
CA PHE A 67 34.13 -20.69 -14.31
C PHE A 67 34.86 -22.03 -14.35
N GLU A 68 34.28 -23.01 -15.03
CA GLU A 68 34.87 -24.33 -15.15
C GLU A 68 36.04 -24.34 -16.15
N PRO A 69 37.14 -25.08 -15.90
CA PRO A 69 38.30 -25.10 -16.81
C PRO A 69 37.97 -25.50 -18.24
N ALA A 70 37.03 -26.44 -18.43
CA ALA A 70 36.57 -26.87 -19.75
C ALA A 70 35.83 -25.74 -20.49
N GLU A 71 35.08 -24.91 -19.77
CA GLU A 71 34.38 -23.75 -20.33
C GLU A 71 35.39 -22.69 -20.79
N ILE A 72 36.37 -22.36 -19.93
CA ILE A 72 37.43 -21.39 -20.22
C ILE A 72 38.20 -21.79 -21.49
N TRP A 73 38.49 -23.08 -21.65
CA TRP A 73 39.18 -23.59 -22.83
C TRP A 73 38.35 -23.39 -24.12
N GLY A 74 37.03 -23.54 -24.04
CA GLY A 74 36.10 -23.38 -25.16
C GLY A 74 35.85 -21.93 -25.62
N TRP A 75 36.22 -20.92 -24.82
CA TRP A 75 35.92 -19.50 -25.13
C TRP A 75 36.57 -18.96 -26.40
N SER A 76 37.58 -19.64 -26.94
CA SER A 76 38.14 -19.27 -28.24
C SER A 76 37.14 -19.41 -29.40
N GLU A 77 36.15 -20.28 -29.24
CA GLU A 77 35.07 -20.52 -30.21
C GLU A 77 33.74 -19.95 -29.73
N SER A 78 33.42 -20.12 -28.44
CA SER A 78 32.11 -19.75 -27.89
C SER A 78 31.99 -18.30 -27.41
N GLY A 79 33.12 -17.57 -27.35
CA GLY A 79 33.20 -16.21 -26.80
C GLY A 79 33.33 -16.19 -25.27
N ILE A 80 33.96 -15.13 -24.76
CA ILE A 80 34.18 -14.89 -23.33
C ILE A 80 32.93 -14.24 -22.73
N PRO A 81 32.30 -14.83 -21.69
CA PRO A 81 31.16 -14.22 -21.00
C PRO A 81 31.47 -12.85 -20.41
N ASP A 82 30.49 -11.96 -20.36
CA ASP A 82 30.59 -10.59 -19.83
C ASP A 82 31.23 -10.48 -18.44
N ILE A 83 30.88 -11.39 -17.52
CA ILE A 83 31.49 -11.47 -16.17
C ILE A 83 32.98 -11.87 -16.24
N ALA A 84 33.34 -12.76 -17.17
CA ALA A 84 34.73 -13.16 -17.39
C ALA A 84 35.53 -12.03 -18.05
N VAL A 85 34.93 -11.27 -18.99
CA VAL A 85 35.52 -10.05 -19.58
C VAL A 85 35.89 -9.06 -18.49
N ALA A 86 34.96 -8.76 -17.57
CA ALA A 86 35.22 -7.90 -16.42
C ALA A 86 36.41 -8.39 -15.57
N THR A 87 36.46 -9.71 -15.32
CA THR A 87 37.52 -10.33 -14.52
C THR A 87 38.89 -10.26 -15.20
N ILE A 88 38.94 -10.47 -16.51
CA ILE A 88 40.18 -10.38 -17.31
C ILE A 88 40.70 -8.94 -17.34
N ILE A 89 39.80 -7.97 -17.56
CA ILE A 89 40.16 -6.54 -17.57
C ILE A 89 40.68 -6.12 -16.20
N HIS A 90 39.99 -6.49 -15.11
CA HIS A 90 40.47 -6.21 -13.76
C HIS A 90 41.85 -6.83 -13.50
N TYR A 91 42.09 -8.07 -13.96
CA TYR A 91 43.39 -8.72 -13.81
C TYR A 91 44.51 -7.92 -14.50
N TYR A 92 44.29 -7.48 -15.75
CA TYR A 92 45.27 -6.64 -16.46
C TYR A 92 45.27 -5.18 -16.00
N GLY A 93 44.27 -4.70 -15.26
CA GLY A 93 44.31 -3.38 -14.64
C GLY A 93 45.18 -3.34 -13.39
N TYR A 94 45.15 -4.40 -12.57
CA TYR A 94 45.66 -4.33 -11.19
C TYR A 94 46.57 -5.49 -10.74
N GLU A 95 46.48 -6.67 -11.36
CA GLU A 95 47.05 -7.91 -10.78
C GLU A 95 48.10 -8.60 -11.68
N ALA A 96 48.21 -8.20 -12.95
CA ALA A 96 49.14 -8.78 -13.91
C ALA A 96 50.62 -8.33 -13.71
N GLY A 97 50.89 -7.51 -12.69
CA GLY A 97 52.22 -7.00 -12.35
C GLY A 97 52.80 -6.13 -13.46
N LYS A 98 53.96 -6.52 -14.02
CA LYS A 98 54.58 -5.80 -15.14
C LYS A 98 53.74 -5.79 -16.43
N ARG A 99 52.70 -6.62 -16.50
CA ARG A 99 51.76 -6.69 -17.63
C ARG A 99 50.48 -5.90 -17.37
N CYS A 100 50.40 -5.14 -16.27
CA CYS A 100 49.27 -4.26 -16.07
C CYS A 100 49.28 -3.15 -17.13
N THR A 101 48.10 -2.75 -17.60
CA THR A 101 47.94 -1.72 -18.61
C THR A 101 47.04 -0.61 -18.09
N LEU A 102 47.38 0.64 -18.44
CA LEU A 102 46.58 1.80 -18.06
C LEU A 102 45.18 1.73 -18.70
N GLN A 103 45.08 1.18 -19.90
CA GLN A 103 43.81 1.04 -20.58
C GLN A 103 42.88 0.06 -19.84
N ALA A 104 43.39 -1.09 -19.40
CA ALA A 104 42.59 -2.04 -18.63
C ALA A 104 42.06 -1.42 -17.33
N THR A 105 42.87 -0.62 -16.65
CA THR A 105 42.45 0.15 -15.46
C THR A 105 41.27 1.08 -15.79
N LEU A 106 41.42 1.93 -16.82
CA LEU A 106 40.39 2.91 -17.16
C LEU A 106 39.10 2.26 -17.72
N VAL A 107 39.23 1.14 -18.43
CA VAL A 107 38.07 0.35 -18.88
C VAL A 107 37.37 -0.32 -17.68
N CYS A 108 38.13 -0.81 -16.69
CA CYS A 108 37.58 -1.36 -15.46
C CYS A 108 36.76 -0.30 -14.71
N GLU A 109 37.32 0.90 -14.52
CA GLU A 109 36.63 2.02 -13.87
C GLU A 109 35.37 2.45 -14.63
N ALA A 110 35.44 2.51 -15.97
CA ALA A 110 34.27 2.78 -16.79
C ALA A 110 33.17 1.72 -16.62
N PHE A 111 33.56 0.44 -16.56
CA PHE A 111 32.65 -0.67 -16.35
C PHE A 111 32.11 -0.79 -14.92
N GLU A 112 32.80 -0.27 -13.91
CA GLU A 112 32.25 -0.18 -12.54
C GLU A 112 31.08 0.80 -12.46
N SER A 113 31.08 1.86 -13.27
CA SER A 113 30.01 2.86 -13.27
C SER A 113 28.72 2.40 -13.97
N ILE A 114 28.83 1.59 -15.03
CA ILE A 114 27.69 1.18 -15.88
C ILE A 114 27.37 -0.32 -15.72
N GLY A 115 28.38 -1.15 -15.46
CA GLY A 115 28.30 -2.61 -15.51
C GLY A 115 28.51 -3.16 -16.93
N VAL A 116 29.41 -4.15 -17.10
CA VAL A 116 29.74 -4.74 -18.41
C VAL A 116 28.50 -5.27 -19.14
N ARG A 117 27.60 -5.93 -18.41
CA ARG A 117 26.37 -6.49 -18.97
C ARG A 117 25.40 -5.41 -19.47
N ALA A 118 25.16 -4.39 -18.65
CA ALA A 118 24.29 -3.28 -19.03
C ALA A 118 24.86 -2.51 -20.22
N TRP A 119 26.18 -2.35 -20.27
CA TRP A 119 26.86 -1.77 -21.42
C TRP A 119 26.69 -2.59 -22.70
N ILE A 120 26.86 -3.92 -22.66
CA ILE A 120 26.63 -4.80 -23.81
C ILE A 120 25.16 -4.73 -24.27
N GLN A 121 24.22 -4.74 -23.31
CA GLN A 121 22.79 -4.65 -23.60
C GLN A 121 22.43 -3.34 -24.31
N ASP A 122 22.91 -2.21 -23.80
CA ASP A 122 22.73 -0.88 -24.41
C ASP A 122 23.32 -0.83 -25.83
N LYS A 123 24.56 -1.30 -26.02
CA LYS A 123 25.22 -1.27 -27.32
C LYS A 123 24.56 -2.14 -28.39
N LEU A 124 23.96 -3.25 -28.00
CA LEU A 124 23.27 -4.15 -28.93
C LEU A 124 21.76 -3.85 -29.03
N GLY A 125 21.27 -2.78 -28.39
CA GLY A 125 19.86 -2.42 -28.38
C GLY A 125 18.98 -3.51 -27.77
N TRP A 126 19.54 -4.32 -26.87
CA TRP A 126 18.82 -5.43 -26.26
C TRP A 126 17.85 -4.90 -25.21
N THR A 127 16.59 -5.26 -25.37
CA THR A 127 15.54 -5.02 -24.38
C THR A 127 15.04 -6.36 -23.87
N LYS A 128 14.89 -6.48 -22.55
CA LYS A 128 14.36 -7.70 -21.93
C LYS A 128 13.00 -8.05 -22.57
N PRO A 129 12.85 -9.25 -23.17
CA PRO A 129 11.57 -9.64 -23.75
C PRO A 129 10.54 -9.67 -22.63
N ALA A 130 9.50 -8.85 -22.79
CA ALA A 130 8.44 -8.75 -21.79
C ALA A 130 7.66 -10.07 -21.76
N ALA A 131 7.74 -10.79 -20.64
CA ALA A 131 6.98 -12.00 -20.36
C ALA A 131 5.48 -11.69 -20.29
N HIS A 132 4.84 -11.53 -21.45
CA HIS A 132 3.44 -11.08 -21.60
C HIS A 132 2.40 -12.18 -21.33
N SER A 133 2.78 -13.44 -21.16
CA SER A 133 1.81 -14.54 -20.98
C SER A 133 1.49 -14.86 -19.52
N GLU A 134 2.48 -14.85 -18.63
CA GLU A 134 2.28 -15.20 -17.20
C GLU A 134 1.67 -14.05 -16.39
N THR A 135 2.02 -12.81 -16.72
CA THR A 135 1.49 -11.60 -16.05
C THR A 135 0.03 -11.33 -16.42
N ALA A 136 -0.38 -11.61 -17.66
CA ALA A 136 -1.77 -11.43 -18.08
C ALA A 136 -2.72 -12.45 -17.44
N MET A 137 -2.32 -13.73 -17.37
CA MET A 137 -3.13 -14.77 -16.70
C MET A 137 -3.25 -14.50 -15.19
N THR A 138 -2.17 -14.06 -14.53
CA THR A 138 -2.21 -13.73 -13.09
C THR A 138 -3.06 -12.50 -12.80
N GLN A 139 -3.04 -11.47 -13.66
CA GLN A 139 -3.91 -10.29 -13.48
C GLN A 139 -5.40 -10.63 -13.63
N ILE A 140 -5.77 -11.46 -14.62
CA ILE A 140 -7.16 -11.88 -14.81
C ILE A 140 -7.64 -12.76 -13.65
N GLN A 141 -6.80 -13.70 -13.19
CA GLN A 141 -7.12 -14.53 -12.02
C GLN A 141 -7.28 -13.69 -10.74
N LEU A 142 -6.42 -12.68 -10.56
CA LEU A 142 -6.52 -11.75 -9.44
C LEU A 142 -7.84 -10.95 -9.51
N LEU A 143 -8.20 -10.43 -10.68
CA LEU A 143 -9.46 -9.68 -10.85
C LEU A 143 -10.68 -10.56 -10.54
N ALA A 144 -10.67 -11.82 -10.97
CA ALA A 144 -11.74 -12.77 -10.67
C ALA A 144 -11.85 -13.05 -9.15
N ALA A 145 -10.73 -13.20 -8.45
CA ALA A 145 -10.71 -13.38 -7.00
C ALA A 145 -11.26 -12.15 -6.26
N ILE A 146 -10.89 -10.94 -6.69
CA ILE A 146 -11.40 -9.69 -6.12
C ILE A 146 -12.92 -9.58 -6.34
N ALA A 147 -13.41 -9.91 -7.54
CA ALA A 147 -14.85 -9.89 -7.84
C ALA A 147 -15.64 -10.84 -6.92
N GLN A 148 -15.13 -12.06 -6.70
CA GLN A 148 -15.76 -13.02 -5.77
C GLN A 148 -15.76 -12.51 -4.33
N GLN A 149 -14.65 -11.91 -3.89
CA GLN A 149 -14.55 -11.34 -2.53
C GLN A 149 -15.54 -10.18 -2.33
N MET A 150 -15.70 -9.31 -3.33
CA MET A 150 -16.66 -8.20 -3.27
C MET A 150 -18.11 -8.70 -3.18
N ALA A 151 -18.47 -9.73 -3.97
CA ALA A 151 -19.81 -10.32 -3.91
C ALA A 151 -20.12 -10.90 -2.51
N LEU A 152 -19.16 -11.58 -1.89
CA LEU A 152 -19.29 -12.09 -0.52
C LEU A 152 -19.35 -10.98 0.54
N GLN A 153 -18.70 -9.84 0.29
CA GLN A 153 -18.74 -8.69 1.18
C GLN A 153 -20.11 -7.99 1.09
N GLU A 154 -20.68 -7.86 -0.10
CA GLU A 154 -21.99 -7.28 -0.33
C GLU A 154 -23.09 -8.06 0.39
N GLN A 155 -23.07 -9.40 0.32
CA GLN A 155 -24.01 -10.25 1.04
C GLN A 155 -23.93 -10.05 2.56
N ARG A 156 -22.73 -10.01 3.14
CA ARG A 156 -22.55 -9.76 4.57
C ARG A 156 -23.05 -8.38 5.00
N LEU A 157 -22.88 -7.37 4.14
CA LEU A 157 -23.37 -6.03 4.42
C LEU A 157 -24.91 -6.00 4.48
N LEU A 158 -25.57 -6.71 3.56
CA LEU A 158 -27.04 -6.83 3.54
C LEU A 158 -27.56 -7.56 4.78
N GLU A 159 -26.92 -8.66 5.18
CA GLU A 159 -27.28 -9.37 6.41
C GLU A 159 -27.13 -8.48 7.65
N GLN A 160 -26.04 -7.73 7.74
CA GLN A 160 -25.80 -6.80 8.84
C GLN A 160 -26.86 -5.69 8.87
N GLN A 161 -27.25 -5.17 7.70
CA GLN A 161 -28.29 -4.15 7.61
C GLN A 161 -29.65 -4.69 8.05
N GLN A 162 -30.00 -5.92 7.67
CA GLN A 162 -31.23 -6.58 8.14
C GLN A 162 -31.23 -6.75 9.66
N GLN A 163 -30.13 -7.25 10.23
CA GLN A 163 -29.98 -7.38 11.67
C GLN A 163 -30.10 -6.04 12.40
N GLN A 164 -29.47 -4.98 11.90
CA GLN A 164 -29.61 -3.64 12.47
C GLN A 164 -31.06 -3.17 12.44
N THR A 165 -31.77 -3.41 11.34
CA THR A 165 -33.18 -3.01 11.19
C THR A 165 -34.06 -3.77 12.20
N GLU A 166 -33.82 -5.06 12.40
CA GLU A 166 -34.54 -5.87 13.39
C GLU A 166 -34.25 -5.40 14.83
N ILE A 167 -32.98 -5.12 15.14
CA ILE A 167 -32.57 -4.61 16.45
C ILE A 167 -33.24 -3.27 16.74
N LEU A 168 -33.25 -2.35 15.78
CA LEU A 168 -33.91 -1.05 15.93
C LEU A 168 -35.42 -1.20 16.19
N ALA A 169 -36.08 -2.09 15.46
CA ALA A 169 -37.50 -2.38 15.68
C ALA A 169 -37.76 -2.94 17.10
N ARG A 170 -36.88 -3.82 17.59
CA ARG A 170 -36.96 -4.35 18.96
C ARG A 170 -36.73 -3.28 20.02
N ILE A 171 -35.74 -2.41 19.83
CA ILE A 171 -35.45 -1.29 20.74
C ILE A 171 -36.68 -0.38 20.81
N GLN A 172 -37.25 0.00 19.67
CA GLN A 172 -38.43 0.85 19.62
C GLN A 172 -39.62 0.22 20.38
N ALA A 173 -39.85 -1.08 20.22
CA ALA A 173 -40.91 -1.78 20.96
C ALA A 173 -40.67 -1.74 22.48
N VAL A 174 -39.41 -1.91 22.90
CA VAL A 174 -39.02 -1.83 24.32
C VAL A 174 -39.18 -0.40 24.86
N GLU A 175 -38.80 0.61 24.10
CA GLU A 175 -38.95 2.03 24.47
C GLU A 175 -40.43 2.38 24.69
N VAL A 176 -41.31 1.96 23.77
CA VAL A 176 -42.77 2.16 23.91
C VAL A 176 -43.31 1.47 25.16
N GLU A 177 -42.87 0.25 25.46
CA GLU A 177 -43.31 -0.48 26.66
C GLU A 177 -42.76 0.15 27.95
N GLN A 178 -41.51 0.62 27.95
CA GLN A 178 -40.93 1.35 29.06
C GLN A 178 -41.66 2.68 29.31
N GLU A 179 -42.04 3.40 28.26
CA GLU A 179 -42.81 4.64 28.38
C GLU A 179 -44.19 4.37 29.00
N ARG A 180 -44.86 3.31 28.57
CA ARG A 180 -46.13 2.85 29.16
C ARG A 180 -45.97 2.48 30.64
N PHE A 181 -44.88 1.81 31.00
CA PHE A 181 -44.62 1.43 32.39
C PHE A 181 -44.29 2.65 33.28
N ASN A 182 -43.43 3.56 32.80
CA ASN A 182 -42.97 4.71 33.55
C ASN A 182 -44.03 5.82 33.65
N ALA A 183 -44.92 5.93 32.68
CA ALA A 183 -45.99 6.93 32.65
C ALA A 183 -47.34 6.30 32.21
N PRO A 184 -47.96 5.42 33.03
CA PRO A 184 -49.17 4.69 32.65
C PRO A 184 -50.40 5.59 32.38
N CYS A 185 -50.38 6.83 32.86
CA CYS A 185 -51.40 7.84 32.66
C CYS A 185 -50.90 9.09 31.89
N GLY A 186 -49.79 8.94 31.16
CA GLY A 186 -49.09 10.02 30.47
C GLY A 186 -48.18 10.84 31.36
N HIS A 187 -47.32 11.67 30.76
CA HIS A 187 -46.43 12.56 31.51
C HIS A 187 -47.24 13.62 32.26
N LYS A 188 -46.91 13.81 33.54
CA LYS A 188 -47.51 14.84 34.39
C LYS A 188 -46.49 15.92 34.71
N TYR A 189 -46.90 17.17 34.58
CA TYR A 189 -46.05 18.33 34.85
C TYR A 189 -46.74 19.30 35.80
N SER A 190 -45.95 20.10 36.52
CA SER A 190 -46.49 21.27 37.21
C SER A 190 -46.74 22.40 36.20
N ILE A 191 -47.57 23.37 36.57
CA ILE A 191 -47.85 24.55 35.71
C ILE A 191 -46.56 25.27 35.28
N VAL A 192 -45.63 25.45 36.22
CA VAL A 192 -44.33 26.10 35.96
C VAL A 192 -43.41 25.18 35.16
N GLY A 193 -43.39 23.88 35.47
CA GLY A 193 -42.60 22.90 34.71
C GLY A 193 -43.01 22.85 33.24
N PHE A 194 -44.31 22.84 32.96
CA PHE A 194 -44.84 22.87 31.60
C PHE A 194 -44.61 24.20 30.89
N ALA A 195 -44.78 25.35 31.58
CA ALA A 195 -44.45 26.65 31.02
C ALA A 195 -42.97 26.73 30.60
N ASN A 196 -42.05 26.27 31.45
CA ASN A 196 -40.63 26.22 31.14
C ASN A 196 -40.32 25.28 29.97
N LEU A 197 -40.98 24.12 29.88
CA LEU A 197 -40.85 23.19 28.74
C LEU A 197 -41.29 23.84 27.42
N GLN A 198 -42.29 24.71 27.46
CA GLN A 198 -42.77 25.49 26.31
C GLN A 198 -42.00 26.80 26.10
N GLY A 199 -40.95 27.07 26.89
CA GLY A 199 -40.17 28.31 26.82
C GLY A 199 -40.93 29.57 27.22
N LEU A 200 -42.02 29.44 28.00
CA LEU A 200 -42.87 30.54 28.45
C LEU A 200 -42.49 30.98 29.86
N GLU A 201 -42.24 32.28 30.04
CA GLU A 201 -42.14 32.88 31.37
C GLU A 201 -43.52 33.28 31.88
N ILE A 202 -43.92 32.73 33.03
CA ILE A 202 -45.20 33.04 33.68
C ILE A 202 -44.98 33.57 35.09
N SER A 203 -45.77 34.57 35.48
CA SER A 203 -45.75 35.12 36.84
C SER A 203 -46.33 34.13 37.86
N ARG A 204 -46.00 34.32 39.14
CA ARG A 204 -46.56 33.53 40.25
C ARG A 204 -48.10 33.59 40.30
N LYS A 205 -48.68 34.74 39.94
CA LYS A 205 -50.13 34.96 39.94
C LYS A 205 -50.79 34.17 38.80
N GLU A 206 -50.22 34.22 37.61
CA GLU A 206 -50.70 33.44 36.44
C GLU A 206 -50.57 31.93 36.69
N ALA A 207 -49.45 31.49 37.25
CA ALA A 207 -49.26 30.09 37.63
C ALA A 207 -50.34 29.60 38.61
N SER A 208 -50.72 30.44 39.59
CA SER A 208 -51.78 30.12 40.54
C SER A 208 -53.15 30.03 39.87
N THR A 209 -53.48 30.98 38.99
CA THR A 209 -54.75 30.99 38.25
C THR A 209 -54.87 29.78 37.32
N LYS A 210 -53.82 29.49 36.54
CA LYS A 210 -53.75 28.32 35.67
C LYS A 210 -53.80 27.01 36.45
N GLY A 211 -53.15 26.94 37.61
CA GLY A 211 -53.23 25.78 38.50
C GLY A 211 -54.65 25.50 39.04
N LYS A 212 -55.42 26.57 39.34
CA LYS A 212 -56.84 26.43 39.71
C LYS A 212 -57.68 25.92 38.53
N LYS A 213 -57.47 26.46 37.33
CA LYS A 213 -58.14 26.01 36.10
C LYS A 213 -57.82 24.53 35.80
N ALA A 214 -56.54 24.15 35.82
CA ALA A 214 -56.11 22.76 35.63
C ALA A 214 -56.72 21.82 36.68
N SER A 215 -56.77 22.25 37.95
CA SER A 215 -57.39 21.45 39.01
C SER A 215 -58.90 21.28 38.81
N ALA A 216 -59.59 22.30 38.31
CA ALA A 216 -61.01 22.21 38.00
C ALA A 216 -61.26 21.26 36.81
N LEU A 217 -60.44 21.36 35.77
CA LEU A 217 -60.55 20.52 34.57
C LEU A 217 -60.28 19.04 34.90
N CYS A 218 -59.22 18.74 35.68
CA CYS A 218 -58.97 17.38 36.16
C CYS A 218 -60.14 16.82 36.97
N ARG A 219 -60.74 17.62 37.88
CA ARG A 219 -61.90 17.17 38.67
C ARG A 219 -63.13 16.91 37.80
N GLN A 220 -63.37 17.73 36.78
CA GLN A 220 -64.46 17.55 35.83
C GLN A 220 -64.28 16.28 34.99
N GLN A 221 -63.03 15.95 34.64
CA GLN A 221 -62.68 14.77 33.85
C GLN A 221 -62.45 13.52 34.72
N GLY A 222 -62.61 13.60 36.05
CA GLY A 222 -62.40 12.46 36.95
C GLY A 222 -60.93 12.04 37.12
N ILE A 223 -59.97 12.91 36.80
CA ILE A 223 -58.53 12.64 36.83
C ILE A 223 -57.95 12.97 38.22
N GLU A 224 -57.18 12.03 38.78
CA GLU A 224 -56.47 12.24 40.04
C GLU A 224 -55.27 13.18 39.88
N ILE A 225 -55.17 14.16 40.80
CA ILE A 225 -54.11 15.18 40.81
C ILE A 225 -53.05 14.80 41.85
N GLU A 226 -51.87 14.40 41.38
CA GLU A 226 -50.72 14.17 42.24
C GLU A 226 -50.13 15.50 42.75
N ARG A 227 -49.44 15.46 43.90
CA ARG A 227 -48.80 16.65 44.47
C ARG A 227 -47.37 16.36 44.87
N ILE A 228 -46.47 17.21 44.40
CA ILE A 228 -45.05 17.18 44.75
C ILE A 228 -44.69 18.37 45.66
N ARG A 229 -43.66 18.22 46.49
CA ARG A 229 -43.12 19.31 47.30
C ARG A 229 -42.08 20.09 46.48
N ASP A 230 -42.41 21.34 46.19
CA ASP A 230 -41.55 22.34 45.57
C ASP A 230 -40.92 23.25 46.66
N PRO A 231 -39.59 23.44 46.69
CA PRO A 231 -38.92 24.30 47.66
C PRO A 231 -39.37 25.77 47.64
N ARG A 232 -39.83 26.29 46.49
CA ARG A 232 -40.24 27.68 46.28
C ARG A 232 -41.73 27.89 46.52
N PHE A 233 -42.56 26.90 46.19
CA PHE A 233 -44.02 27.05 46.15
C PHE A 233 -44.80 26.12 47.11
N GLY A 234 -44.11 25.29 47.89
CA GLY A 234 -44.76 24.37 48.83
C GLY A 234 -45.29 23.12 48.12
N ARG A 235 -46.56 22.74 48.29
CA ARG A 235 -47.12 21.57 47.58
C ARG A 235 -47.74 22.00 46.25
N VAL A 236 -47.20 21.51 45.15
CA VAL A 236 -47.63 21.86 43.78
C VAL A 236 -48.26 20.64 43.12
N GLY A 237 -49.37 20.86 42.39
CA GLY A 237 -50.05 19.81 41.64
C GLY A 237 -49.30 19.43 40.36
N LEU A 238 -49.34 18.15 40.02
CA LEU A 238 -48.89 17.60 38.74
C LEU A 238 -50.14 17.23 37.93
N TYR A 239 -50.18 17.71 36.69
CA TYR A 239 -51.33 17.57 35.80
C TYR A 239 -50.88 16.88 34.50
N PRO A 240 -51.74 16.04 33.88
CA PRO A 240 -51.44 15.46 32.59
C PRO A 240 -51.17 16.52 31.53
N GLU A 241 -50.29 16.21 30.58
CA GLU A 241 -49.95 17.11 29.48
C GLU A 241 -51.17 17.61 28.69
N SER A 242 -52.17 16.76 28.44
CA SER A 242 -53.40 17.13 27.74
C SER A 242 -54.17 18.27 28.42
N VAL A 243 -54.30 18.20 29.75
CA VAL A 243 -54.94 19.25 30.59
C VAL A 243 -54.14 20.54 30.55
N LEU A 244 -52.81 20.45 30.55
CA LEU A 244 -51.94 21.61 30.52
C LEU A 244 -52.00 22.32 29.16
N ILE A 245 -51.98 21.57 28.05
CA ILE A 245 -52.17 22.12 26.70
C ILE A 245 -53.47 22.94 26.63
N GLU A 246 -54.58 22.41 27.15
CA GLU A 246 -55.88 23.08 27.14
C GLU A 246 -55.88 24.37 27.98
N VAL A 247 -55.30 24.32 29.18
CA VAL A 247 -55.20 25.48 30.10
C VAL A 247 -54.30 26.60 29.55
N PHE A 248 -53.26 26.24 28.79
CA PHE A 248 -52.35 27.21 28.17
C PHE A 248 -52.88 27.74 26.83
N LYS A 249 -53.68 26.98 26.08
CA LYS A 249 -54.33 27.44 24.84
C LYS A 249 -55.48 28.43 25.08
N ALA A 250 -56.21 28.30 26.18
CA ALA A 250 -57.41 29.08 26.48
C ALA A 250 -57.21 30.61 26.69
N GLU A 251 -56.00 31.15 26.48
CA GLU A 251 -55.67 32.59 26.64
C GLU A 251 -54.90 33.18 25.45
N GLN A 252 -54.77 32.47 24.32
CA GLN A 252 -54.27 33.05 23.05
C GLN A 252 -55.38 33.64 22.16
N ASN A 253 -56.62 33.69 22.64
CA ASN A 253 -57.77 34.35 22.01
C ASN A 253 -58.27 35.52 22.85
#